data_AF-A0A8J5CKT8-F1
#
_entry.id   AF-A0A8J5CKT8-F1
#
_cell.length_a   1.000
_cell.length_b   1.000
_cell.length_c   1.000
_cell.angle_alpha   90.00
_cell.angle_beta   90.00
_cell.angle_gamma   90.00
#
_symmetry.space_group_name_H-M   'P 1'
#
loop_
_entity.id
_entity.type
_entity.pdbx_description
1 polymer ?
#
loop_
_entity_poly.entity_id
_entity_poly.type
_entity_poly.pdbx_seq_one_letter_code
_entity_poly.pdbx_strand_id
1 'polypeptide(L)'
;MMADTEHPCTDPTPKRPRLECIIHCSDDNENLISPQTVDSWKTLLRAAQIRRHEPILELAEYTLEGEIPALNYHRKCRSIFTMKKGLNGILAQKEKTTNGCPEDSNPARAGRAIPTTSRTYEAECIFCQKTNKYAKRQKTREVLVKCRELRAYAKIRNAATKKLDSRILGIVSRAIVAAEAHYHSPQVLL
;
A
#
# COMPACT_ATOMS: atom_id res chain seq x y z
N MET A 1 28.20 67.75 15.14
CA MET A 1 27.54 66.90 16.16
C MET A 1 26.74 65.88 15.37
N MET A 2 27.31 64.71 15.08
CA MET A 2 27.07 63.44 15.81
C MET A 2 25.57 63.06 15.73
N ALA A 3 25.14 61.91 15.23
CA ALA A 3 25.78 60.61 15.22
C ALA A 3 25.27 59.69 14.10
N ASP A 4 26.18 58.83 13.65
CA ASP A 4 25.96 57.64 12.85
C ASP A 4 24.96 56.68 13.52
N THR A 5 24.11 56.02 12.72
CA THR A 5 23.43 54.79 13.14
C THR A 5 23.52 53.80 12.00
N GLU A 6 24.71 53.21 11.93
CA GLU A 6 25.01 51.98 11.20
C GLU A 6 23.98 50.91 11.60
N HIS A 7 23.22 50.42 10.61
CA HIS A 7 22.38 49.25 10.79
C HIS A 7 23.27 48.00 10.78
N PRO A 8 23.19 47.10 11.78
CA PRO A 8 23.99 45.89 11.77
C PRO A 8 23.50 44.97 10.64
N CYS A 9 24.39 44.75 9.69
CA CYS A 9 24.29 43.74 8.64
C CYS A 9 24.13 42.37 9.32
N THR A 10 22.93 41.80 9.29
CA THR A 10 22.70 40.43 9.78
C THR A 10 23.31 39.46 8.78
N ASP A 11 24.52 39.01 9.10
CA ASP A 11 25.20 37.90 8.45
C ASP A 11 24.22 36.71 8.32
N PRO A 12 24.01 36.13 7.12
CA PRO A 12 23.26 34.90 7.00
C PRO A 12 24.10 33.78 7.61
N THR A 13 23.82 33.45 8.87
CA THR A 13 24.39 32.27 9.53
C THR A 13 24.39 31.08 8.56
N PRO A 14 25.53 30.38 8.36
CA PRO A 14 25.58 29.25 7.46
C PRO A 14 24.57 28.23 7.98
N LYS A 15 23.50 28.01 7.20
CA LYS A 15 22.49 27.00 7.47
C LYS A 15 23.26 25.68 7.59
N ARG A 16 23.45 25.19 8.82
CA ARG A 16 24.01 23.87 9.07
C ARG A 16 23.29 22.90 8.12
N PRO A 17 24.01 22.09 7.32
CA PRO A 17 23.36 21.15 6.44
C PRO A 17 22.40 20.34 7.30
N ARG A 18 21.11 20.46 7.01
CA ARG A 18 20.08 19.77 7.79
C ARG A 18 20.44 18.30 7.69
N LEU A 19 20.77 17.68 8.83
CA LEU A 19 20.80 16.23 8.90
C LEU A 19 19.36 15.83 8.57
N GLU A 20 19.17 15.15 7.45
CA GLU A 20 17.86 14.73 6.96
C GLU A 20 17.78 13.21 6.99
N CYS A 21 16.57 12.70 7.19
CA CYS A 21 16.32 11.26 7.18
C CYS A 21 16.35 10.76 5.73
N ILE A 22 17.36 9.96 5.38
CA ILE A 22 17.52 9.44 4.00
C ILE A 22 16.39 8.49 3.56
N ILE A 23 15.58 7.99 4.49
CA ILE A 23 14.52 6.99 4.27
C ILE A 23 13.11 7.62 4.35
N HIS A 24 12.99 8.86 4.80
CA HIS A 24 11.76 9.54 5.25
C HIS A 24 10.43 8.84 4.89
N CYS A 25 9.92 8.00 5.80
CA CYS A 25 8.68 7.22 5.62
C CYS A 25 7.49 7.74 6.44
N SER A 26 7.72 8.72 7.31
CA SER A 26 6.72 9.34 8.17
C SER A 26 7.16 10.74 8.59
N ASP A 27 6.20 11.63 8.83
CA ASP A 27 6.41 13.02 9.28
C ASP A 27 6.86 13.13 10.76
N ASP A 28 7.44 12.06 11.31
CA ASP A 28 7.91 12.07 12.70
C ASP A 28 9.20 12.87 12.80
N ASN A 29 9.22 13.86 13.69
CA ASN A 29 10.39 14.70 14.01
C ASN A 29 11.26 14.06 15.11
N GLU A 30 11.37 12.73 15.12
CA GLU A 30 12.24 12.03 16.07
C GLU A 30 13.72 12.37 15.80
N ASN A 31 14.57 12.14 16.80
CA ASN A 31 16.02 12.32 16.63
C ASN A 31 16.57 11.39 15.54
N LEU A 32 17.44 11.94 14.70
CA LEU A 32 18.18 11.20 13.71
C LEU A 32 19.28 10.36 14.35
N ILE A 33 19.45 9.16 13.80
CA ILE A 33 20.48 8.22 14.20
C ILE A 33 21.20 7.68 12.96
N SER A 34 22.44 7.23 13.14
CA SER A 34 23.26 6.60 12.09
C SER A 34 23.39 5.08 12.34
N PRO A 35 23.74 4.28 11.31
CA PRO A 35 24.10 2.89 11.51
C PRO A 35 25.36 2.78 12.38
N GLN A 36 25.33 1.94 13.41
CA GLN A 36 26.47 1.75 14.32
C GLN A 36 27.34 0.55 13.96
N THR A 37 26.83 -0.37 13.13
CA THR A 37 27.51 -1.62 12.78
C THR A 37 27.41 -1.92 11.29
N VAL A 38 28.42 -2.63 10.77
CA VAL A 38 28.43 -3.09 9.37
C VAL A 38 27.22 -3.97 9.06
N ASP A 39 26.79 -4.82 10.00
CA ASP A 39 25.57 -5.64 9.82
C ASP A 39 24.29 -4.81 9.75
N SER A 40 24.22 -3.72 10.51
CA SER A 40 23.12 -2.76 10.42
C SER A 40 23.10 -2.10 9.04
N TRP A 41 24.25 -1.71 8.50
CA TRP A 41 24.39 -1.17 7.16
C TRP A 41 24.00 -2.20 6.08
N LYS A 42 24.55 -3.42 6.13
CA LYS A 42 24.21 -4.52 5.20
C LYS A 42 22.71 -4.85 5.22
N THR A 43 22.07 -4.78 6.38
CA THR A 43 20.61 -4.97 6.49
C THR A 43 19.85 -3.84 5.80
N LEU A 44 20.32 -2.60 5.97
CA LEU A 44 19.73 -1.43 5.33
C LEU A 44 19.92 -1.45 3.81
N LEU A 45 21.12 -1.79 3.33
CA LEU A 45 21.45 -1.91 1.92
C LEU A 45 20.59 -2.99 1.22
N ARG A 46 20.43 -4.17 1.84
CA ARG A 46 19.53 -5.21 1.32
C ARG A 46 18.09 -4.72 1.18
N ALA A 47 17.59 -4.00 2.18
CA ALA A 47 16.25 -3.40 2.11
C ALA A 47 16.14 -2.37 0.98
N ALA A 48 17.17 -1.54 0.78
CA ALA A 48 17.23 -0.57 -0.30
C ALA A 48 17.23 -1.21 -1.69
N GLN A 49 17.99 -2.30 -1.90
CA GLN A 49 17.98 -3.06 -3.15
C GLN A 49 16.59 -3.65 -3.47
N ILE A 50 15.91 -4.21 -2.46
CA ILE A 50 14.56 -4.76 -2.65
C ILE A 50 13.58 -3.65 -3.03
N ARG A 51 13.65 -2.50 -2.34
CA ARG A 51 12.77 -1.34 -2.53
C ARG A 51 13.16 -0.44 -3.71
N ARG A 52 14.33 -0.64 -4.32
CA ARG A 52 14.95 0.27 -5.31
C ARG A 52 15.04 1.71 -4.79
N HIS A 53 15.58 1.85 -3.58
CA HIS A 53 15.70 3.16 -2.92
C HIS A 53 17.01 3.85 -3.30
N GLU A 54 16.97 4.65 -4.36
CA GLU A 54 18.14 5.28 -4.99
C GLU A 54 19.09 6.00 -4.02
N PRO A 55 18.64 6.85 -3.07
CA PRO A 55 19.56 7.58 -2.20
C PRO A 55 20.52 6.68 -1.39
N ILE A 56 20.08 5.47 -1.03
CA ILE A 56 20.94 4.51 -0.32
C ILE A 56 21.80 3.70 -1.29
N LEU A 57 21.30 3.44 -2.51
CA LEU A 57 22.04 2.72 -3.54
C LEU A 57 23.21 3.55 -4.07
N GLU A 58 22.97 4.82 -4.40
CA GLU A 58 24.01 5.78 -4.81
C GLU A 58 25.10 5.88 -3.73
N LEU A 59 24.72 6.04 -2.45
CA LEU A 59 25.69 6.05 -1.36
C LEU A 59 26.52 4.77 -1.28
N ALA A 60 25.93 3.62 -1.58
CA ALA A 60 26.63 2.35 -1.53
C ALA A 60 27.68 2.21 -2.63
N GLU A 61 27.51 2.86 -3.79
CA GLU A 61 28.52 2.87 -4.86
C GLU A 61 29.82 3.56 -4.44
N TYR A 62 29.72 4.59 -3.59
CA TYR A 62 30.87 5.34 -3.08
C TYR A 62 31.39 4.81 -1.74
N THR A 63 30.75 3.79 -1.16
CA THR A 63 31.17 3.20 0.11
C THR A 63 32.05 1.97 -0.13
N LEU A 64 33.26 1.96 0.43
CA LEU A 64 34.14 0.80 0.34
C LEU A 64 33.55 -0.42 1.07
N GLU A 65 33.90 -1.62 0.61
CA GLU A 65 33.40 -2.85 1.21
C GLU A 65 33.86 -2.98 2.67
N GLY A 66 32.90 -3.10 3.59
CA GLY A 66 33.16 -3.18 5.04
C GLY A 66 33.05 -1.85 5.79
N GLU A 67 32.88 -0.73 5.09
CA GLU A 67 32.66 0.58 5.71
C GLU A 67 31.17 0.88 5.92
N ILE A 68 30.90 1.85 6.81
CA ILE A 68 29.56 2.37 7.08
C ILE A 68 29.50 3.81 6.54
N PRO A 69 28.62 4.12 5.58
CA PRO A 69 28.51 5.47 5.05
C PRO A 69 27.93 6.43 6.09
N ALA A 70 28.33 7.69 5.98
CA ALA A 70 27.76 8.77 6.77
C ALA A 70 26.33 9.08 6.28
N LEU A 71 25.34 8.48 6.95
CA LEU A 71 23.93 8.74 6.70
C LEU A 71 23.13 8.75 7.99
N ASN A 72 21.96 9.37 7.92
CA ASN A 72 21.08 9.55 9.06
C ASN A 72 19.65 9.11 8.71
N TYR A 73 18.95 8.54 9.69
CA TYR A 73 17.54 8.17 9.58
C TYR A 73 16.83 8.23 10.93
N HIS A 74 15.51 8.33 10.91
CA HIS A 74 14.70 8.11 12.11
C HIS A 74 14.64 6.61 12.45
N ARG A 75 14.62 6.27 13.75
CA ARG A 75 14.52 4.88 14.22
C ARG A 75 13.30 4.16 13.64
N LYS A 76 12.16 4.85 13.63
CA LYS A 76 10.90 4.33 13.07
C LYS A 76 10.97 4.15 11.55
N CYS A 77 11.57 5.10 10.83
CA CYS A 77 11.81 4.98 9.39
C CYS A 77 12.64 3.73 9.07
N ARG A 78 13.76 3.51 9.77
CA ARG A 78 14.56 2.29 9.62
C ARG A 78 13.75 1.03 9.90
N SER A 79 12.99 1.01 10.99
CA SER A 79 12.16 -0.14 11.36
C SER A 79 11.22 -0.52 10.21
N ILE A 80 10.39 0.43 9.75
CA ILE A 80 9.43 0.25 8.65
C ILE A 80 10.13 -0.18 7.36
N PHE A 81 11.23 0.48 7.02
CA PHE A 81 11.98 0.23 5.79
C PHE A 81 12.55 -1.19 5.74
N THR A 82 13.10 -1.68 6.86
CA THR A 82 13.70 -3.01 6.98
C THR A 82 12.71 -4.12 7.37
N MET A 83 11.41 -3.82 7.57
CA MET A 83 10.43 -4.83 7.98
C MET A 83 10.33 -6.01 7.00
N LYS A 84 10.62 -7.22 7.49
CA LYS A 84 10.59 -8.47 6.71
C LYS A 84 9.29 -8.69 5.93
N LYS A 85 8.13 -8.45 6.56
CA LYS A 85 6.83 -8.61 5.90
C LYS A 85 6.66 -7.66 4.69
N GLY A 86 7.16 -6.43 4.80
CA GLY A 86 7.14 -5.47 3.70
C GLY A 86 8.06 -5.88 2.56
N LEU A 87 9.29 -6.29 2.89
CA LEU A 87 10.28 -6.73 1.90
C LEU A 87 9.83 -8.00 1.14
N ASN A 88 9.31 -9.00 1.86
CA ASN A 88 8.79 -10.23 1.24
C ASN A 88 7.59 -9.96 0.32
N GLY A 89 6.73 -9.00 0.68
CA GLY A 89 5.60 -8.60 -0.17
C GLY A 89 6.06 -8.04 -1.52
N ILE A 90 7.13 -7.23 -1.53
CA ILE A 90 7.71 -6.67 -2.76
C ILE A 90 8.34 -7.78 -3.61
N LEU A 91 9.08 -8.70 -2.99
CA LEU A 91 9.69 -9.83 -3.71
C LEU A 91 8.62 -10.73 -4.36
N ALA A 92 7.56 -11.07 -3.62
CA ALA A 92 6.45 -11.87 -4.16
C ALA A 92 5.67 -11.16 -5.29
N GLN A 93 5.64 -9.83 -5.31
CA GLN A 93 5.07 -9.08 -6.43
C GLN A 93 5.97 -9.16 -7.66
N LYS A 94 7.30 -9.01 -7.50
CA LYS A 94 8.25 -9.13 -8.62
C LYS A 94 8.16 -10.49 -9.31
N GLU A 95 8.02 -11.57 -8.55
CA GLU A 95 7.83 -12.94 -9.09
C GLU A 95 6.55 -13.10 -9.91
N LYS A 96 5.48 -12.37 -9.54
CA LYS A 96 4.21 -12.35 -10.30
C LYS A 96 4.33 -11.53 -11.58
N THR A 97 5.13 -10.46 -11.57
CA THR A 97 5.34 -9.61 -12.76
C THR A 97 6.23 -10.29 -13.81
N THR A 98 7.16 -11.16 -13.43
CA THR A 98 8.00 -11.93 -14.36
C THR A 98 7.27 -13.09 -15.05
N ASN A 99 6.17 -13.59 -14.48
CA ASN A 99 5.36 -14.69 -15.02
C ASN A 99 4.05 -14.19 -15.64
N GLY A 100 4.18 -13.25 -16.58
CA GLY A 100 3.10 -12.39 -17.08
C GLY A 100 1.71 -13.01 -17.26
N CYS A 101 0.71 -12.29 -16.77
CA CYS A 101 -0.57 -12.07 -17.43
C CYS A 101 -0.99 -10.62 -17.10
N PRO A 102 -1.44 -9.80 -18.05
CA PRO A 102 -1.70 -8.39 -17.79
C PRO A 102 -3.00 -8.28 -16.97
N GLU A 103 -2.92 -7.68 -15.79
CA GLU A 103 -4.13 -7.16 -15.16
C GLU A 103 -3.93 -5.71 -14.72
N ASP A 104 -4.91 -4.92 -15.12
CA ASP A 104 -4.99 -3.47 -15.09
C ASP A 104 -4.62 -2.84 -13.75
N SER A 105 -3.92 -1.71 -13.90
CA SER A 105 -3.64 -0.78 -12.82
C SER A 105 -4.93 -0.12 -12.31
N ASN A 106 -5.22 -0.25 -11.01
CA ASN A 106 -5.62 0.91 -10.22
C ASN A 106 -5.45 0.68 -8.69
N PRO A 107 -4.77 1.57 -7.95
CA PRO A 107 -4.55 1.40 -6.51
C PRO A 107 -5.66 2.11 -5.73
N ALA A 108 -6.62 1.35 -5.19
CA ALA A 108 -7.57 1.90 -4.23
C ALA A 108 -7.79 0.93 -3.07
N ARG A 109 -6.87 1.00 -2.09
CA ARG A 109 -7.10 0.79 -0.65
C ARG A 109 -8.04 -0.39 -0.30
N ALA A 110 -7.63 -1.61 -0.62
CA ALA A 110 -8.22 -2.81 -0.02
C ALA A 110 -7.37 -3.22 1.21
N GLY A 111 -8.03 -3.36 2.36
CA GLY A 111 -7.41 -3.85 3.58
C GLY A 111 -6.72 -5.20 3.35
N ARG A 112 -5.62 -5.43 4.07
CA ARG A 112 -4.79 -6.65 3.95
C ARG A 112 -5.67 -7.90 4.12
N ALA A 113 -6.07 -8.52 3.01
CA ALA A 113 -6.62 -9.87 3.03
C ALA A 113 -5.47 -10.85 3.36
N ILE A 114 -5.69 -11.69 4.37
CA ILE A 114 -4.79 -12.77 4.74
C ILE A 114 -4.95 -13.84 3.65
N PRO A 115 -3.87 -14.36 3.05
CA PRO A 115 -3.99 -15.42 2.06
C PRO A 115 -4.55 -16.66 2.75
N THR A 116 -5.84 -16.93 2.53
CA THR A 116 -6.47 -18.15 3.00
C THR A 116 -6.11 -19.25 2.00
N THR A 117 -5.48 -20.32 2.48
CA THR A 117 -5.23 -21.55 1.69
C THR A 117 -6.53 -22.33 1.42
N SER A 118 -7.69 -21.71 1.63
CA SER A 118 -8.98 -22.32 1.35
C SER A 118 -9.23 -22.32 -0.15
N ARG A 119 -9.52 -23.49 -0.71
CA ARG A 119 -9.98 -23.65 -2.10
C ARG A 119 -11.36 -23.03 -2.36
N THR A 120 -11.99 -22.45 -1.34
CA THR A 120 -13.24 -21.69 -1.46
C THR A 120 -12.92 -20.22 -1.63
N TYR A 121 -13.40 -19.61 -2.72
CA TYR A 121 -13.37 -18.16 -2.90
C TYR A 121 -13.88 -17.45 -1.63
N GLU A 122 -13.18 -16.39 -1.21
CA GLU A 122 -13.61 -15.59 -0.06
C GLU A 122 -15.00 -15.00 -0.34
N ALA A 123 -15.88 -15.04 0.67
CA ALA A 123 -17.25 -14.56 0.53
C ALA A 123 -17.26 -13.03 0.51
N GLU A 124 -17.05 -12.45 -0.66
CA GLU A 124 -17.10 -11.00 -0.90
C GLU A 124 -18.25 -10.63 -1.84
N CYS A 125 -18.83 -9.44 -1.66
CA CYS A 125 -19.87 -8.94 -2.57
C CYS A 125 -19.29 -8.69 -3.97
N ILE A 126 -19.82 -9.35 -5.00
CA ILE A 126 -19.38 -9.19 -6.39
C ILE A 126 -19.45 -7.73 -6.89
N PHE A 127 -20.36 -6.92 -6.37
CA PHE A 127 -20.54 -5.54 -6.81
C PHE A 127 -19.56 -4.56 -6.18
N CYS A 128 -19.19 -4.76 -4.91
CA CYS A 128 -18.43 -3.77 -4.16
C CYS A 128 -17.15 -4.32 -3.53
N GLN A 129 -16.85 -5.61 -3.71
CA GLN A 129 -15.66 -6.30 -3.19
C GLN A 129 -15.47 -6.05 -1.69
N LYS A 130 -16.60 -6.03 -0.96
CA LYS A 130 -16.61 -5.86 0.49
C LYS A 130 -17.24 -7.10 1.10
N THR A 131 -16.56 -7.63 2.11
CA THR A 131 -17.08 -8.65 3.03
C THR A 131 -18.06 -8.06 4.03
N ASN A 132 -17.90 -6.77 4.37
CA ASN A 132 -18.69 -6.07 5.37
C ASN A 132 -19.19 -4.73 4.82
N LYS A 133 -20.52 -4.56 4.78
CA LYS A 133 -21.18 -3.28 4.49
C LYS A 133 -22.20 -2.99 5.58
N TYR A 134 -22.19 -1.78 6.14
CA TYR A 134 -23.24 -1.35 7.08
C TYR A 134 -24.51 -1.00 6.32
N ALA A 135 -25.66 -1.43 6.84
CA ALA A 135 -26.95 -1.03 6.29
C ALA A 135 -27.14 0.48 6.49
N LYS A 136 -27.71 1.15 5.48
CA LYS A 136 -27.92 2.60 5.54
C LYS A 136 -28.79 2.94 6.76
N ARG A 137 -28.33 3.88 7.60
CA ARG A 137 -29.02 4.37 8.82
C ARG A 137 -29.23 3.31 9.91
N GLN A 138 -28.57 2.17 9.82
CA GLN A 138 -28.65 1.10 10.80
C GLN A 138 -27.24 0.80 11.34
N LYS A 139 -27.13 0.44 12.62
CA LYS A 139 -25.85 -0.02 13.22
C LYS A 139 -25.55 -1.49 12.89
N THR A 140 -26.40 -2.14 12.10
CA THR A 140 -26.29 -3.55 11.71
C THR A 140 -25.57 -3.70 10.37
N ARG A 141 -24.86 -4.83 10.20
CA ARG A 141 -24.17 -5.18 8.96
C ARG A 141 -25.13 -5.87 8.00
N GLU A 142 -25.03 -5.56 6.71
CA GLU A 142 -25.71 -6.30 5.65
C GLU A 142 -25.07 -7.68 5.51
N VAL A 143 -25.90 -8.72 5.54
CA VAL A 143 -25.45 -10.10 5.34
C VAL A 143 -25.25 -10.34 3.84
N LEU A 144 -24.14 -11.01 3.51
CA LEU A 144 -23.90 -11.48 2.16
C LEU A 144 -24.78 -12.68 1.84
N VAL A 145 -25.51 -12.58 0.73
CA VAL A 145 -26.37 -13.65 0.23
C VAL A 145 -25.64 -14.37 -0.90
N LYS A 146 -25.56 -15.70 -0.82
CA LYS A 146 -25.02 -16.53 -1.90
C LYS A 146 -26.06 -16.64 -3.02
N CYS A 147 -25.62 -16.50 -4.27
CA CYS A 147 -26.47 -16.57 -5.46
C CYS A 147 -26.81 -18.03 -5.81
N ARG A 148 -27.48 -18.74 -4.89
CA ARG A 148 -27.90 -20.14 -5.05
C ARG A 148 -29.16 -20.30 -5.92
N GLU A 149 -29.95 -19.24 -6.08
CA GLU A 149 -31.26 -19.29 -6.73
C GLU A 149 -31.30 -18.55 -8.06
N LEU A 150 -32.02 -19.11 -9.05
CA LEU A 150 -32.26 -18.48 -10.36
C LEU A 150 -32.87 -17.07 -10.24
N ARG A 151 -33.65 -16.83 -9.17
CA ARG A 151 -34.24 -15.52 -8.91
C ARG A 151 -33.21 -14.47 -8.48
N ALA A 152 -32.20 -14.87 -7.70
CA ALA A 152 -31.09 -14.01 -7.32
C ALA A 152 -30.22 -13.69 -8.55
N TYR A 153 -29.96 -14.70 -9.38
CA TYR A 153 -29.25 -14.57 -10.65
C TYR A 153 -29.89 -13.51 -11.57
N ALA A 154 -31.20 -13.61 -11.81
CA ALA A 154 -31.93 -12.67 -12.65
C ALA A 154 -31.85 -11.24 -12.11
N LYS A 155 -31.96 -11.05 -10.78
CA LYS A 155 -31.84 -9.72 -10.15
C LYS A 155 -30.45 -9.12 -10.35
N ILE A 156 -29.40 -9.91 -10.16
CA ILE A 156 -28.01 -9.49 -10.33
C ILE A 156 -27.75 -9.11 -11.79
N ARG A 157 -28.15 -9.97 -12.73
CA ARG A 157 -28.01 -9.73 -14.17
C ARG A 157 -28.73 -8.44 -14.58
N ASN A 158 -29.99 -8.27 -14.17
CA ASN A 158 -30.76 -7.06 -14.47
C ASN A 158 -30.11 -5.80 -13.89
N ALA A 159 -29.59 -5.86 -12.67
CA ALA A 159 -28.87 -4.75 -12.06
C ALA A 159 -27.57 -4.40 -12.82
N ALA A 160 -26.82 -5.42 -13.26
CA ALA A 160 -25.59 -5.25 -14.04
C ALA A 160 -25.89 -4.66 -15.42
N THR A 161 -26.93 -5.14 -16.11
CA THR A 161 -27.38 -4.59 -17.40
C THR A 161 -27.78 -3.12 -17.26
N LYS A 162 -28.56 -2.76 -16.23
CA LYS A 162 -28.95 -1.36 -15.96
C LYS A 162 -27.75 -0.44 -15.74
N LYS A 163 -26.66 -0.96 -15.17
CA LYS A 163 -25.43 -0.21 -14.88
C LYS A 163 -24.38 -0.32 -15.98
N LEU A 164 -24.65 -1.06 -17.06
CA LEU A 164 -23.69 -1.39 -18.11
C LEU A 164 -22.36 -1.94 -17.55
N ASP A 165 -22.43 -2.73 -16.48
CA ASP A 165 -21.26 -3.27 -15.80
C ASP A 165 -20.76 -4.53 -16.52
N SER A 166 -19.90 -4.34 -17.53
CA SER A 166 -19.35 -5.40 -18.39
C SER A 166 -18.61 -6.48 -17.60
N ARG A 167 -17.95 -6.10 -16.50
CA ARG A 167 -17.25 -7.02 -15.61
C ARG A 167 -18.23 -7.98 -14.93
N ILE A 168 -19.31 -7.45 -14.36
CA ILE A 168 -20.33 -8.28 -13.69
C ILE A 168 -21.11 -9.10 -14.71
N LEU A 169 -21.40 -8.57 -15.89
CA LEU A 169 -22.05 -9.33 -16.97
C LEU A 169 -21.19 -10.53 -17.41
N GLY A 170 -19.87 -10.38 -17.48
CA GLY A 170 -18.94 -11.47 -17.78
C GLY A 170 -18.83 -12.53 -16.66
N ILE A 171 -19.01 -12.12 -15.40
CA ILE A 171 -19.03 -13.03 -14.25
C ILE A 171 -20.34 -13.82 -14.19
N VAL A 172 -21.46 -13.12 -14.36
CA VAL A 172 -22.81 -13.69 -14.27
C VAL A 172 -23.11 -14.56 -15.49
N SER A 173 -22.48 -14.36 -16.64
CA SER A 173 -22.64 -15.27 -17.80
C SER A 173 -22.01 -16.65 -17.58
N ARG A 174 -21.04 -16.80 -16.67
CA ARG A 174 -20.38 -18.06 -16.34
C ARG A 174 -21.11 -18.76 -15.18
N ALA A 175 -21.97 -19.72 -15.51
CA ALA A 175 -22.90 -20.39 -14.57
C ALA A 175 -22.27 -20.87 -13.24
N ILE A 176 -21.02 -21.36 -13.27
CA ILE A 176 -20.30 -21.86 -12.08
C ILE A 176 -19.90 -20.71 -11.14
N VAL A 177 -19.46 -19.58 -11.70
CA VAL A 177 -19.06 -18.41 -10.90
C VAL A 177 -20.28 -17.70 -10.32
N ALA A 178 -21.39 -17.69 -11.08
CA ALA A 178 -22.66 -17.20 -10.58
C ALA A 178 -23.20 -18.03 -9.39
N ALA A 179 -23.03 -19.36 -9.40
CA ALA A 179 -23.45 -20.22 -8.29
C ALA A 179 -22.66 -19.98 -6.99
N GLU A 180 -21.39 -19.56 -7.11
CA GLU A 180 -20.50 -19.26 -5.98
C GLU A 180 -20.48 -17.77 -5.57
N ALA A 181 -21.10 -16.90 -6.36
CA ALA A 181 -21.12 -15.46 -6.12
C ALA A 181 -21.90 -15.09 -4.86
N HIS A 182 -21.36 -14.13 -4.10
CA HIS A 182 -22.02 -13.50 -2.96
C HIS A 182 -22.37 -12.04 -3.28
N TYR A 183 -23.48 -11.53 -2.75
CA TYR A 183 -23.88 -10.14 -2.94
C TYR A 183 -24.59 -9.60 -1.70
N HIS A 184 -24.44 -8.31 -1.43
CA HIS A 184 -25.33 -7.64 -0.49
C HIS A 184 -26.71 -7.54 -1.10
N SER A 185 -27.76 -7.82 -0.32
CA SER A 185 -29.14 -7.67 -0.78
C SER A 185 -29.29 -6.28 -1.44
N PRO A 186 -29.65 -6.22 -2.74
CA PRO A 186 -29.87 -4.95 -3.39
C PRO A 186 -31.02 -4.30 -2.63
N GLN A 187 -30.72 -3.18 -1.95
CA GLN A 187 -31.75 -2.29 -1.45
C GLN A 187 -32.58 -1.95 -2.69
N VAL A 188 -33.81 -2.46 -2.73
CA VAL A 188 -34.78 -2.08 -3.74
C VAL A 188 -35.00 -0.60 -3.47
N LEU A 189 -34.32 0.25 -4.22
CA LEU A 189 -34.77 1.62 -4.42
C LEU A 189 -36.07 1.43 -5.20
N LEU A 190 -37.18 1.62 -4.48
CA LEU A 190 -38.50 1.87 -5.05
C LEU A 190 -38.40 2.97 -6.11
#